data_AF-A0A257WRX7-F1
#
_entry.id   AF-A0A257WRX7-F1
#
_cell.length_a   1.000
_cell.length_b   1.000
_cell.length_c   1.000
_cell.angle_alpha   90.00
_cell.angle_beta   90.00
_cell.angle_gamma   90.00
#
_symmetry.space_group_name_H-M   'P 1'
#
loop_
_entity.id
_entity.type
_entity.pdbx_description
1 polymer ?
#
loop_
_entity_poly.entity_id
_entity_poly.type
_entity_poly.pdbx_seq_one_letter_code
_entity_poly.pdbx_strand_id
1 'polypeptide(L)'
;MSRILWLAFEKPPHPDAVCHPATTEDVLFALELLESSDEHRQRLSGQLRRYLAQQSGLAPWSRPAVPCRRASGLYALVPWRFAQWLASVLPASQGLIDRTRTRLQSWLENNTPVRIVHPQESQAVCE
;
A
#
# COMPACT_ATOMS: atom_id res chain seq x y z
N MET A 1 -21.84 -5.78 9.27
CA MET A 1 -20.55 -5.63 9.98
C MET A 1 -19.48 -5.28 8.96
N SER A 2 -18.82 -4.14 9.08
CA SER A 2 -17.74 -3.75 8.17
C SER A 2 -16.47 -4.53 8.53
N ARG A 3 -15.98 -5.36 7.61
CA ARG A 3 -14.77 -6.18 7.80
C ARG A 3 -13.52 -5.32 7.58
N ILE A 4 -12.50 -5.51 8.41
CA ILE A 4 -11.22 -4.79 8.31
C ILE A 4 -10.10 -5.77 7.99
N LEU A 5 -9.29 -5.44 6.99
CA LEU A 5 -8.01 -6.08 6.71
C LEU A 5 -6.89 -5.19 7.22
N TRP A 6 -5.91 -5.75 7.94
CA TRP A 6 -4.74 -4.97 8.32
C TRP A 6 -3.65 -5.08 7.25
N LEU A 7 -3.45 -3.98 6.52
CA LEU A 7 -2.35 -3.82 5.57
C LEU A 7 -1.12 -3.33 6.34
N ALA A 8 -0.08 -4.14 6.35
CA ALA A 8 1.18 -3.79 6.99
C ALA A 8 2.35 -3.89 6.01
N PHE A 9 3.33 -3.01 6.20
CA PHE A 9 4.61 -3.04 5.51
C PHE A 9 5.69 -2.71 6.54
N GLU A 10 6.73 -3.52 6.60
CA GLU A 10 7.76 -3.47 7.65
C GLU A 10 7.24 -3.60 9.09
N LYS A 11 8.18 -3.70 10.04
CA LYS A 11 7.88 -3.71 11.47
C LYS A 11 8.51 -2.48 12.15
N PRO A 12 7.79 -1.78 13.06
CA PRO A 12 8.42 -0.73 13.88
C PRO A 12 9.67 -1.27 14.61
N PRO A 13 10.75 -0.48 14.72
CA PRO A 13 10.84 0.97 14.46
C PRO A 13 11.28 1.36 13.04
N HIS A 14 11.16 0.48 12.04
CA HIS A 14 11.59 0.78 10.67
C HIS A 14 10.94 2.09 10.13
N PRO A 15 11.69 2.96 9.42
CA PRO A 15 11.16 4.24 8.92
C PRO A 15 9.97 4.07 7.97
N ASP A 16 9.97 2.98 7.19
CA ASP A 16 8.86 2.63 6.29
C ASP A 16 7.78 1.75 6.94
N ALA A 17 7.76 1.63 8.27
CA ALA A 17 6.72 0.86 8.96
C ALA A 17 5.33 1.47 8.74
N VAL A 18 4.42 0.69 8.17
CA VAL A 18 3.03 1.06 7.92
C VAL A 18 2.08 0.04 8.54
N CYS A 19 0.99 0.54 9.10
CA CYS A 19 -0.16 -0.26 9.51
C CYS A 19 -1.44 0.52 9.17
N HIS A 20 -2.24 0.01 8.23
CA HIS A 20 -3.48 0.62 7.77
C HIS A 20 -4.66 -0.36 7.94
N PRO A 21 -5.75 0.05 8.63
CA PRO A 21 -7.00 -0.71 8.63
C PRO A 21 -7.73 -0.47 7.31
N ALA A 22 -7.64 -1.42 6.38
CA ALA A 22 -8.27 -1.38 5.08
C ALA A 22 -9.72 -1.88 5.12
N THR A 23 -10.59 -1.12 4.47
CA THR A 23 -11.95 -1.51 4.13
C THR A 23 -11.99 -2.39 2.89
N THR A 24 -13.14 -2.95 2.54
CA THR A 24 -13.33 -3.66 1.26
C THR A 24 -13.01 -2.76 0.05
N GLU A 25 -13.37 -1.47 0.11
CA GLU A 25 -13.07 -0.52 -0.97
C GLU A 25 -11.56 -0.30 -1.12
N ASP A 26 -10.83 -0.14 -0.01
CA ASP A 26 -9.36 -0.03 -0.05
C ASP A 26 -8.72 -1.28 -0.66
N VAL A 27 -9.23 -2.47 -0.34
CA VAL A 27 -8.71 -3.73 -0.88
C VAL A 27 -8.97 -3.86 -2.38
N LEU A 28 -10.19 -3.53 -2.84
CA LEU A 28 -10.51 -3.53 -4.26
C LEU A 28 -9.67 -2.50 -5.02
N PHE A 29 -9.46 -1.32 -4.42
CA PHE A 29 -8.61 -0.28 -4.97
C PHE A 29 -7.14 -0.73 -5.08
N ALA A 30 -6.60 -1.36 -4.03
CA ALA A 30 -5.26 -1.92 -4.07
C ALA A 30 -5.10 -2.98 -5.16
N LEU A 31 -6.07 -3.89 -5.31
CA LEU A 31 -6.06 -4.92 -6.36
C LEU A 31 -6.03 -4.32 -7.76
N GLU A 32 -6.89 -3.33 -8.03
CA GLU A 32 -6.91 -2.59 -9.31
C GLU A 32 -5.51 -2.05 -9.67
N LEU A 33 -4.81 -1.46 -8.70
CA LEU A 33 -3.48 -0.90 -8.93
C LEU A 33 -2.39 -1.99 -9.08
N LEU A 34 -2.51 -3.11 -8.35
CA LEU A 34 -1.57 -4.23 -8.44
C LEU A 34 -1.69 -5.02 -9.75
N GLU A 35 -2.83 -4.94 -10.42
CA GLU A 35 -3.08 -5.55 -11.74
C GLU A 35 -2.56 -4.68 -12.90
N SER A 36 -2.19 -3.43 -12.62
CA SER A 36 -1.61 -2.53 -13.62
C SER A 36 -0.22 -2.98 -14.08
N SER A 37 0.23 -2.50 -15.24
CA SER A 37 1.57 -2.78 -15.77
C SER A 37 2.68 -2.29 -14.83
N ASP A 38 3.85 -2.91 -14.90
CA ASP A 38 4.98 -2.56 -14.03
C ASP A 38 5.37 -1.08 -14.15
N GLU A 39 5.48 -0.57 -15.37
CA GLU A 39 5.75 0.84 -15.65
C GLU A 39 4.72 1.77 -14.98
N HIS A 40 3.43 1.39 -15.00
CA HIS A 40 2.37 2.18 -14.38
C HIS A 40 2.49 2.17 -12.85
N ARG A 41 2.73 1.00 -12.26
CA ARG A 41 2.91 0.85 -10.81
C ARG A 41 4.12 1.65 -10.30
N GLN A 42 5.24 1.60 -11.02
CA GLN A 42 6.44 2.38 -10.71
C GLN A 42 6.16 3.90 -10.75
N ARG A 43 5.47 4.37 -11.80
CA ARG A 43 5.08 5.78 -11.92
C ARG A 43 4.15 6.22 -10.79
N LEU A 44 3.13 5.43 -10.47
CA LEU A 44 2.21 5.70 -9.37
C LEU A 44 2.93 5.72 -8.03
N SER A 45 3.80 4.76 -7.75
CA SER A 45 4.62 4.74 -6.53
C SER A 45 5.44 6.02 -6.40
N GLY A 46 6.14 6.44 -7.46
CA GLY A 46 6.90 7.68 -7.48
C GLY A 46 6.05 8.92 -7.22
N GLN A 47 4.84 8.99 -7.79
CA GLN A 47 3.88 10.06 -7.52
C GLN A 47 3.45 10.09 -6.06
N LEU A 48 3.05 8.95 -5.50
CA LEU A 48 2.64 8.84 -4.10
C LEU A 48 3.78 9.26 -3.15
N ARG A 49 5.01 8.80 -3.39
CA ARG A 49 6.18 9.19 -2.59
C ARG A 49 6.39 10.70 -2.58
N ARG A 50 6.19 11.40 -3.70
CA ARG A 50 6.29 12.87 -3.74
C ARG A 50 5.23 13.56 -2.88
N TYR A 51 3.98 13.11 -2.94
CA TYR A 51 2.92 13.65 -2.07
C TYR A 51 3.19 13.37 -0.59
N LEU A 52 3.65 12.17 -0.27
CA LEU A 52 3.99 11.78 1.11
C LEU A 52 5.16 12.61 1.65
N ALA A 53 6.19 12.88 0.84
CA ALA A 53 7.35 13.69 1.21
C ALA A 53 6.96 15.14 1.55
N GLN A 54 6.04 15.73 0.78
CA GLN A 54 5.49 17.07 1.05
C GLN A 54 4.77 17.18 2.40
N GLN A 55 4.31 16.05 2.95
CA GLN A 55 3.57 15.98 4.21
C GLN A 55 4.42 15.46 5.39
N SER A 56 5.71 15.18 5.16
CA SER A 56 6.59 14.54 6.15
C SER A 56 6.73 15.35 7.45
N GLY A 57 6.74 16.68 7.36
CA GLY A 57 6.79 17.59 8.51
C GLY A 57 5.47 17.78 9.27
N LEU A 58 4.36 17.22 8.78
CA LEU A 58 3.06 17.32 9.46
C LEU A 58 2.89 16.18 10.47
N ALA A 59 2.23 16.49 11.58
CA ALA A 59 1.81 15.47 12.54
C ALA A 59 0.83 14.47 11.89
N PRO A 60 0.85 13.18 12.27
CA PRO A 60 0.06 12.14 11.60
C PRO A 60 -1.45 12.43 11.49
N TRP A 61 -2.04 13.10 12.48
CA TRP A 61 -3.46 13.45 12.51
C TRP A 61 -3.81 14.68 11.67
N SER A 62 -2.81 15.43 11.19
CA SER A 62 -2.97 16.63 10.36
C SER A 62 -2.63 16.37 8.88
N ARG A 63 -2.28 15.13 8.52
CA ARG A 63 -1.89 14.79 7.14
C ARG A 63 -3.14 14.67 6.27
N PRO A 64 -3.25 15.47 5.18
CA PRO A 64 -4.39 15.37 4.29
C PRO A 64 -4.39 14.05 3.52
N ALA A 65 -5.56 13.69 2.97
CA ALA A 65 -5.66 12.57 2.03
C ALA A 65 -4.80 12.82 0.79
N VAL A 66 -4.25 11.75 0.23
CA VAL A 66 -3.35 11.78 -0.93
C VAL A 66 -4.14 11.45 -2.19
N PRO A 67 -4.06 12.26 -3.26
CA PRO A 67 -4.68 11.91 -4.52
C PRO A 67 -3.95 10.72 -5.18
N CYS A 68 -4.70 9.69 -5.55
CA CYS A 68 -4.21 8.51 -6.25
C CYS A 68 -5.04 8.26 -7.51
N ARG A 69 -4.37 8.03 -8.64
CA ARG A 69 -5.04 7.85 -9.93
C ARG A 69 -5.44 6.39 -10.11
N ARG A 70 -6.69 6.18 -10.53
CA ARG A 70 -7.27 4.88 -10.91
C ARG A 70 -6.88 4.47 -12.32
N ALA A 71 -7.08 3.19 -12.63
CA ALA A 71 -6.95 2.66 -13.99
C ALA A 71 -7.94 3.33 -14.95
N SER A 72 -9.13 3.72 -14.46
CA SER A 72 -10.11 4.52 -15.23
C SER A 72 -9.65 5.94 -15.56
N GLY A 73 -8.52 6.38 -15.01
CA GLY A 73 -7.97 7.72 -15.21
C GLY A 73 -8.49 8.77 -14.24
N LEU A 74 -9.53 8.47 -13.45
CA LEU A 74 -10.06 9.33 -12.38
C LEU A 74 -9.15 9.32 -11.14
N TYR A 75 -9.26 10.35 -10.30
CA TYR A 75 -8.54 10.41 -9.02
C TYR A 75 -9.46 10.02 -7.86
N ALA A 76 -8.90 9.24 -6.93
CA ALA A 76 -9.48 8.99 -5.62
C ALA A 76 -8.59 9.62 -4.54
N LEU A 77 -9.19 10.15 -3.48
CA LEU A 77 -8.46 10.62 -2.30
C LEU A 77 -8.31 9.44 -1.34
N VAL A 78 -7.08 8.99 -1.12
CA VAL A 78 -6.79 7.88 -0.24
C VAL A 78 -6.19 8.35 1.09
N PRO A 79 -6.46 7.68 2.22
CA PRO A 79 -5.84 8.00 3.50
C PRO A 79 -4.31 7.95 3.42
N TRP A 80 -3.63 8.82 4.17
CA TRP A 80 -2.17 8.94 4.14
C TRP A 80 -1.45 7.60 4.38
N ARG A 81 -1.88 6.82 5.38
CA ARG A 81 -1.28 5.50 5.68
C ARG A 81 -1.49 4.49 4.55
N PHE A 82 -2.65 4.53 3.90
CA PHE A 82 -2.92 3.67 2.76
C PHE A 82 -2.04 4.04 1.56
N ALA A 83 -1.90 5.35 1.29
CA ALA A 83 -0.97 5.85 0.28
C ALA A 83 0.48 5.43 0.56
N GLN A 84 0.91 5.45 1.82
CA GLN A 84 2.24 4.99 2.22
C GLN A 84 2.42 3.49 1.95
N TRP A 85 1.42 2.67 2.30
CA TRP A 85 1.45 1.23 2.00
C TRP A 85 1.51 0.97 0.48
N LEU A 86 0.70 1.68 -0.32
CA LEU A 86 0.73 1.58 -1.78
C LEU A 86 2.10 1.98 -2.35
N ALA A 87 2.69 3.08 -1.86
CA ALA A 87 4.00 3.56 -2.29
C ALA A 87 5.13 2.54 -2.04
N SER A 88 4.97 1.69 -1.01
CA SER A 88 5.93 0.62 -0.68
C SER A 88 5.69 -0.66 -1.47
N VAL A 89 4.43 -1.05 -1.71
CA VAL A 89 4.09 -2.32 -2.34
C VAL A 89 4.08 -2.26 -3.87
N LEU A 90 3.60 -1.17 -4.48
CA LEU A 90 3.51 -1.04 -5.94
C LEU A 90 4.83 -1.25 -6.71
N PRO A 91 5.99 -0.75 -6.25
CA PRO A 91 7.25 -0.93 -6.97
C PRO A 91 7.96 -2.25 -6.64
N ALA A 92 7.33 -3.14 -5.86
CA ALA A 92 7.94 -4.39 -5.43
C ALA A 92 8.10 -5.39 -6.57
N SER A 93 8.93 -6.42 -6.34
CA SER A 93 9.13 -7.50 -7.30
C SER A 93 7.82 -8.21 -7.64
N GLN A 94 7.73 -8.73 -8.87
CA GLN A 94 6.52 -9.41 -9.35
C GLN A 94 6.07 -10.54 -8.42
N GLY A 95 7.02 -11.30 -7.84
CA GLY A 95 6.71 -12.34 -6.87
C GLY A 95 6.11 -11.83 -5.56
N LEU A 96 6.45 -10.62 -5.11
CA LEU A 96 5.79 -9.99 -3.96
C LEU A 96 4.40 -9.49 -4.34
N ILE A 97 4.26 -8.85 -5.52
CA ILE A 97 2.97 -8.37 -6.05
C ILE A 97 1.98 -9.52 -6.14
N ASP A 98 2.36 -10.66 -6.71
CA ASP A 98 1.49 -11.82 -6.88
C ASP A 98 1.05 -12.38 -5.52
N ARG A 99 1.97 -12.52 -4.56
CA ARG A 99 1.64 -12.93 -3.18
C ARG A 99 0.67 -11.97 -2.52
N THR A 100 0.87 -10.66 -2.67
CA THR A 100 -0.03 -9.64 -2.14
C THR A 100 -1.42 -9.78 -2.76
N ARG A 101 -1.49 -9.90 -4.08
CA ARG A 101 -2.74 -10.07 -4.82
C ARG A 101 -3.52 -11.29 -4.34
N THR A 102 -2.88 -12.46 -4.26
CA THR A 102 -3.51 -13.69 -3.78
C THR A 102 -4.05 -13.54 -2.36
N ARG A 103 -3.31 -12.87 -1.45
CA ARG A 103 -3.77 -12.65 -0.07
C ARG A 103 -4.96 -11.71 0.00
N LEU A 104 -4.97 -10.64 -0.80
CA LEU A 104 -6.09 -9.70 -0.89
C LEU A 104 -7.34 -10.39 -1.46
N GLN A 105 -7.19 -11.16 -2.54
CA GLN A 105 -8.27 -11.95 -3.14
C GLN A 105 -8.82 -13.00 -2.17
N SER A 106 -7.94 -13.79 -1.53
CA SER A 106 -8.37 -14.76 -0.53
C SER A 106 -9.08 -14.11 0.66
N TRP A 107 -8.68 -12.90 1.07
CA TRP A 107 -9.42 -12.18 2.11
C TRP A 107 -10.82 -11.82 1.63
N LEU A 108 -10.96 -11.29 0.41
CA LEU A 108 -12.27 -11.00 -0.21
C LEU A 108 -13.18 -12.23 -0.22
N GLU A 109 -12.68 -13.38 -0.67
CA GLU A 109 -13.43 -14.62 -0.85
C GLU A 109 -13.74 -15.38 0.45
N ASN A 110 -12.75 -15.55 1.34
CA ASN A 110 -12.83 -16.54 2.43
C ASN A 110 -13.25 -15.97 3.80
N ASN A 111 -13.52 -14.67 3.89
CA ASN A 111 -14.00 -14.03 5.13
C ASN A 111 -13.09 -14.22 6.36
N THR A 112 -11.82 -14.59 6.13
CA THR A 112 -10.84 -14.88 7.18
C THR A 112 -10.06 -13.62 7.51
N PRO A 113 -9.84 -13.25 8.79
CA PRO A 113 -8.97 -12.12 9.12
C PRO A 113 -7.54 -12.44 8.70
N VAL A 114 -7.03 -11.68 7.73
CA VAL A 114 -5.64 -11.80 7.25
C VAL A 114 -4.89 -10.54 7.66
N ARG A 115 -3.62 -10.68 8.02
CA ARG A 115 -2.69 -9.55 8.10
C ARG A 115 -1.66 -9.75 7.00
N ILE A 116 -1.57 -8.79 6.09
CA ILE A 116 -0.56 -8.83 5.04
C ILE A 116 0.66 -8.09 5.58
N VAL A 117 1.73 -8.82 5.90
CA VAL A 117 3.02 -8.27 6.33
C VAL A 117 4.04 -8.57 5.25
N HIS A 118 4.78 -7.53 4.83
CA HIS A 118 5.95 -7.63 3.97
C HIS A 118 7.17 -7.12 4.73
N PRO A 119 8.14 -8.00 5.07
CA PRO A 119 9.48 -7.58 5.43
C PRO A 119 10.32 -7.38 4.15
N GLN A 120 11.12 -6.33 4.07
CA GLN A 120 12.31 -6.36 3.24
C GLN A 120 13.32 -7.27 3.93
N GLU A 121 13.81 -8.28 3.21
CA GLU A 121 15.09 -8.88 3.52
C GLU A 121 16.12 -7.75 3.41
N SER A 122 16.47 -7.16 4.56
CA SER A 122 17.66 -6.35 4.68
C SER A 122 18.83 -7.23 4.28
N GLN A 123 19.27 -7.16 3.01
CA GLN A 123 20.63 -7.53 2.69
C GLN A 123 21.50 -6.58 3.51
N ALA A 124 22.01 -7.10 4.61
CA ALA A 124 23.14 -6.55 5.31
C ALA A 124 24.26 -6.35 4.27
N VAL A 125 24.45 -5.10 3.86
CA VAL A 125 25.74 -4.67 3.35
C VAL A 125 26.63 -4.63 4.58
N CYS A 126 27.32 -5.75 4.84
CA CYS A 126 28.51 -5.74 5.66
C CYS A 126 29.56 -4.97 4.86
N GLU A 127 29.94 -3.80 5.35
CA GLU A 127 31.24 -3.18 5.03
C GLU A 127 32.37 -3.98 5.69
#